data_AF-A0A0N1LGB8-F1
#
_entry.id   AF-A0A0N1LGB8-F1
#
_cell.length_a   1.000
_cell.length_b   1.000
_cell.length_c   1.000
_cell.angle_alpha   90.00
_cell.angle_beta   90.00
_cell.angle_gamma   90.00
#
_symmetry.space_group_name_H-M   'P 1'
#
loop_
_entity.id
_entity.type
_entity.pdbx_description
1 polymer ?
#
loop_
_entity_poly.entity_id
_entity_poly.type
_entity_poly.pdbx_seq_one_letter_code
_entity_poly.pdbx_strand_id
1 'polypeptide(L)'
;MISLVPMASDKNVTALRGGPVLMPEPNAGCIAYLRDLLAKAESGEVVGFVCATLHGDGLSGHTIAGMIGPNTLLGAVEMAKADLMDRMRERD
;
A
#
# COMPACT_ATOMS: atom_id res chain seq x y z
N MET A 1 1.93 26.44 29.55
CA MET A 1 0.96 25.38 29.89
C MET A 1 -0.16 25.47 28.84
N ILE A 2 -0.07 24.67 27.79
CA ILE A 2 -1.06 24.59 26.70
C ILE A 2 -1.56 23.14 26.71
N SER A 3 -2.87 23.01 26.90
CA SER A 3 -3.59 21.74 26.99
C SER A 3 -3.66 21.07 25.62
N LEU A 4 -3.20 19.81 25.53
CA LEU A 4 -3.43 18.95 24.37
C LEU A 4 -4.78 18.26 24.55
N VAL A 5 -5.76 18.64 23.74
CA VAL A 5 -7.00 17.89 23.53
C VAL A 5 -6.66 16.65 22.70
N PRO A 6 -6.94 15.42 23.17
CA PRO A 6 -6.83 14.24 22.30
C PRO A 6 -8.02 14.22 21.34
N MET A 7 -7.76 14.38 20.03
CA MET A 7 -8.76 14.06 19.01
C MET A 7 -8.83 12.54 18.85
N ALA A 8 -9.91 11.99 19.38
CA ALA A 8 -10.31 10.61 19.17
C ALA A 8 -10.51 10.30 17.67
N SER A 9 -9.94 9.19 17.21
CA SER A 9 -10.42 8.48 16.03
C SER A 9 -10.59 7.01 16.38
N ASP A 10 -11.43 6.76 17.40
CA ASP A 10 -11.99 5.45 17.72
C ASP A 10 -12.96 5.01 16.62
N LYS A 11 -12.44 4.46 15.53
CA LYS A 11 -13.21 3.55 14.66
C LYS A 11 -12.74 2.14 14.94
N ASN A 12 -13.15 1.64 16.09
CA ASN A 12 -12.94 0.25 16.49
C ASN A 12 -13.77 -0.63 15.54
N VAL A 13 -13.13 -1.30 14.58
CA VAL A 13 -13.79 -2.26 13.69
C VAL A 13 -14.09 -3.52 14.51
N THR A 14 -15.25 -3.55 15.14
CA THR A 14 -15.77 -4.73 15.84
C THR A 14 -16.38 -5.70 14.83
N ALA A 15 -15.92 -6.96 14.82
CA ALA A 15 -16.56 -8.03 14.05
C ALA A 15 -18.06 -8.15 14.40
N LEU A 16 -18.90 -8.60 13.46
CA LEU A 16 -20.34 -8.81 13.67
C LEU A 16 -20.69 -9.76 14.85
N ARG A 17 -19.70 -10.46 15.43
CA ARG A 17 -19.82 -11.33 16.61
C ARG A 17 -18.91 -10.95 17.80
N GLY A 18 -18.35 -9.74 17.83
CA GLY A 18 -17.62 -9.22 19.00
C GLY A 18 -16.29 -9.93 19.35
N GLY A 19 -15.77 -10.79 18.48
CA GLY A 19 -14.43 -11.38 18.63
C GLY A 19 -13.34 -10.46 18.07
N PRO A 20 -12.10 -10.49 18.59
CA PRO A 20 -10.99 -9.74 18.03
C PRO A 20 -10.75 -10.18 16.58
N VAL A 21 -10.78 -9.21 15.66
CA VAL A 21 -10.31 -9.45 14.28
C VAL A 21 -8.79 -9.51 14.37
N LEU A 22 -8.23 -10.71 14.20
CA LEU A 22 -6.78 -10.90 14.09
C LEU A 22 -6.33 -10.32 12.75
N MET A 23 -6.08 -9.00 12.72
CA MET A 23 -5.37 -8.36 11.63
C MET A 23 -3.92 -8.86 11.65
N PRO A 24 -3.33 -9.23 10.51
CA PRO A 24 -1.93 -9.63 10.47
C PRO A 24 -1.01 -8.54 11.01
N GLU A 25 0.13 -8.95 11.56
CA GLU A 25 1.15 -8.00 11.98
C GLU A 25 1.63 -7.16 10.79
N PRO A 26 1.81 -5.83 10.96
CA PRO A 26 2.27 -4.97 9.89
C PRO A 26 3.67 -5.37 9.39
N ASN A 27 3.83 -5.50 8.08
CA ASN A 27 5.13 -5.83 7.48
C ASN A 27 6.06 -4.61 7.47
N ALA A 28 7.11 -4.64 8.30
CA ALA A 28 8.06 -3.53 8.44
C ALA A 28 8.77 -3.15 7.13
N GLY A 29 9.11 -4.12 6.27
CA GLY A 29 9.73 -3.86 4.97
C GLY A 29 8.78 -3.16 4.00
N CYS A 30 7.52 -3.59 3.96
CA CYS A 30 6.47 -2.94 3.17
C CYS A 30 6.25 -1.49 3.64
N ILE A 31 6.17 -1.27 4.95
CA ILE A 31 6.00 0.07 5.53
C ILE A 31 7.17 0.99 5.18
N ALA A 32 8.41 0.50 5.31
CA ALA A 32 9.59 1.28 4.99
C ALA A 32 9.59 1.74 3.52
N TYR A 33 9.24 0.84 2.60
CA TYR A 33 9.16 1.16 1.18
C TYR A 33 8.06 2.18 0.87
N LEU A 34 6.88 2.04 1.47
CA LEU A 34 5.78 3.00 1.30
C LEU A 34 6.13 4.39 1.82
N ARG A 35 6.92 4.49 2.90
CA ARG A 35 7.42 5.76 3.41
C ARG A 35 8.42 6.43 2.47
N ASP A 36 9.31 5.66 1.86
CA ASP A 36 10.23 6.17 0.83
C ASP A 36 9.46 6.68 -0.39
N LEU A 37 8.45 5.92 -0.83
CA LEU A 37 7.58 6.34 -1.94
C LEU A 37 6.81 7.62 -1.62
N LEU A 38 6.33 7.76 -0.39
CA LEU A 38 5.68 8.99 0.08
C LEU A 38 6.66 10.17 0.04
N ALA A 39 7.88 10.01 0.54
CA ALA A 39 8.89 11.06 0.50
C ALA A 39 9.20 11.52 -0.93
N LYS A 40 9.25 10.59 -1.89
CA LYS A 40 9.41 10.91 -3.32
C LYS A 40 8.20 11.62 -3.93
N ALA A 41 6.99 11.31 -3.47
CA ALA A 41 5.80 12.03 -3.89
C ALA A 41 5.77 13.44 -3.31
N GLU A 42 6.15 13.61 -2.04
CA GLU A 42 6.24 14.91 -1.36
C GLU A 42 7.32 15.82 -1.97
N SER A 43 8.44 15.26 -2.44
CA SER A 43 9.47 16.00 -3.15
C SER A 43 9.07 16.42 -4.57
N GLY A 44 7.98 15.87 -5.10
CA GLY A 44 7.53 16.05 -6.48
C GLY A 44 8.25 15.18 -7.51
N GLU A 45 9.14 14.28 -7.08
CA GLU A 45 9.82 13.32 -7.97
C GLU A 45 8.82 12.32 -8.56
N VAL A 46 7.89 11.81 -7.73
CA VAL A 46 6.81 10.92 -8.15
C VAL A 46 5.51 11.72 -8.27
N VAL A 47 5.07 11.95 -9.50
CA VAL A 47 3.84 12.71 -9.81
C VAL A 47 2.60 11.82 -10.00
N GLY A 48 2.79 10.51 -10.16
CA GLY A 48 1.72 9.53 -10.29
C GLY A 48 2.24 8.10 -10.18
N PHE A 49 1.39 7.17 -9.73
CA PHE A 49 1.74 5.76 -9.56
C PHE A 49 0.53 4.83 -9.75
N VAL A 50 0.84 3.58 -10.09
CA VAL A 50 -0.10 2.46 -10.09
C VAL A 50 0.49 1.37 -9.21
N CYS A 51 -0.34 0.77 -8.36
CA CYS A 51 0.09 -0.26 -7.43
C CYS A 51 -0.94 -1.38 -7.35
N ALA A 52 -0.46 -2.62 -7.25
CA ALA A 52 -1.24 -3.76 -6.79
C ALA A 52 -0.86 -4.05 -5.33
N THR A 53 -1.85 -4.27 -4.48
CA THR A 53 -1.66 -4.47 -3.04
C THR A 53 -2.20 -5.84 -2.63
N LEU A 54 -1.45 -6.57 -1.81
CA LEU A 54 -1.96 -7.73 -1.10
C LEU A 54 -2.39 -7.30 0.31
N HIS A 55 -3.67 -7.44 0.61
CA HIS A 55 -4.25 -7.12 1.90
C HIS A 55 -4.01 -8.26 2.89
N GLY A 56 -4.08 -7.93 4.19
CA GLY A 56 -3.84 -8.91 5.25
C GLY A 56 -4.86 -10.04 5.31
N ASP A 57 -6.04 -9.87 4.71
CA ASP A 57 -7.06 -10.90 4.53
C ASP A 57 -6.79 -11.83 3.33
N GLY A 58 -5.68 -11.62 2.61
CA GLY A 58 -5.30 -12.39 1.43
C GLY A 58 -5.96 -11.91 0.14
N LEU A 59 -6.79 -10.86 0.18
CA LEU A 59 -7.37 -10.27 -1.01
C LEU A 59 -6.36 -9.34 -1.70
N SER A 60 -6.46 -9.25 -3.03
CA SER A 60 -5.66 -8.32 -3.82
C SER A 60 -6.48 -7.10 -4.23
N GLY A 61 -5.91 -5.92 -4.06
CA GLY A 61 -6.44 -4.65 -4.56
C GLY A 61 -5.53 -4.04 -5.61
N HIS A 62 -6.04 -3.03 -6.32
CA HIS A 62 -5.22 -2.14 -7.13
C HIS A 62 -5.64 -0.69 -6.91
N THR A 63 -4.70 0.23 -7.09
CA THR A 63 -4.97 1.67 -6.96
C THR A 63 -4.13 2.43 -7.99
N ILE A 64 -4.72 3.50 -8.51
CA ILE A 64 -4.10 4.44 -9.43
C ILE A 64 -4.25 5.81 -8.81
N ALA A 65 -3.16 6.57 -8.71
CA ALA A 65 -3.18 7.90 -8.13
C ALA A 65 -2.20 8.86 -8.83
N GLY A 66 -2.55 10.15 -8.81
CA GLY A 66 -1.76 11.22 -9.40
C GLY A 66 -1.89 11.33 -10.92
N MET A 67 -0.86 11.92 -11.55
CA MET A 67 -0.80 12.12 -12.99
C MET A 67 -0.54 10.79 -13.70
N ILE A 68 -1.54 10.31 -14.43
CA ILE A 68 -1.39 9.19 -15.36
C ILE A 68 -0.81 9.78 -16.64
N GLY A 69 0.52 9.70 -16.78
CA GLY A 69 1.19 10.06 -18.02
C GLY A 69 0.76 9.16 -19.20
N PRO A 70 1.36 9.36 -20.41
CA PRO A 70 1.13 8.48 -21.56
C PRO A 70 1.59 7.02 -21.27
N ASN A 71 1.45 6.11 -22.24
CA ASN A 71 1.68 4.64 -22.15
C ASN A 71 2.97 4.14 -21.43
N THR A 72 3.87 5.01 -21.00
CA THR A 72 5.03 4.69 -20.15
C THR A 72 4.64 4.01 -18.84
N LEU A 73 3.55 4.45 -18.19
CA LEU A 73 3.07 3.85 -16.95
C LEU A 73 2.58 2.41 -17.18
N LEU A 74 1.94 2.16 -18.33
CA LEU A 74 1.55 0.81 -18.74
C LEU A 74 2.78 -0.08 -18.97
N GLY A 75 3.83 0.44 -19.62
CA GLY A 75 5.09 -0.30 -19.80
C GLY A 75 5.74 -0.69 -18.48
N ALA A 76 5.74 0.21 -17.49
CA ALA A 76 6.25 -0.07 -16.15
C ALA A 76 5.42 -1.17 -15.43
N VAL A 77 4.11 -1.18 -15.60
CA VAL A 77 3.24 -2.22 -15.02
C VAL A 77 3.50 -3.59 -15.67
N GLU A 78 3.69 -3.66 -16.98
CA GLU A 78 4.02 -4.92 -17.66
C GLU A 78 5.39 -5.47 -17.22
N MET A 79 6.38 -4.60 -17.01
CA MET A 79 7.66 -5.00 -16.42
C MET A 79 7.50 -5.53 -14.99
N ALA A 80 6.76 -4.81 -14.13
CA ALA A 80 6.50 -5.24 -12.77
C ALA A 80 5.78 -6.60 -12.71
N LYS A 81 4.86 -6.86 -13.65
CA LYS A 81 4.20 -8.15 -13.82
C LYS A 81 5.18 -9.25 -14.23
N ALA A 82 6.08 -8.99 -15.17
CA ALA A 82 7.11 -9.95 -15.57
C ALA A 82 8.01 -10.33 -14.38
N ASP A 83 8.52 -9.34 -13.66
CA ASP A 83 9.34 -9.55 -12.45
C ASP A 83 8.60 -10.35 -11.38
N LEU A 84 7.31 -10.06 -11.17
CA LEU A 84 6.47 -10.80 -10.23
C LEU A 84 6.32 -12.27 -10.64
N MET A 85 6.04 -12.53 -11.92
CA MET A 85 5.91 -13.90 -12.42
C MET A 85 7.22 -14.69 -12.29
N ASP A 86 8.36 -14.06 -12.54
CA ASP A 86 9.66 -14.72 -12.42
C ASP A 86 9.95 -15.10 -10.95
N ARG A 87 9.68 -14.19 -10.01
CA ARG A 87 9.79 -14.50 -8.57
C ARG A 87 8.82 -15.57 -8.09
N MET A 88 7.64 -15.69 -8.71
CA MET A 88 6.71 -16.76 -8.39
C MET A 88 7.22 -18.11 -8.89
N ARG A 89 7.83 -18.16 -10.08
CA ARG A 89 8.43 -19.39 -10.64
C ARG A 89 9.63 -19.88 -9.84
N GLU A 90 10.41 -18.99 -9.24
CA GLU A 90 11.55 -19.37 -8.39
C GLU A 90 11.15 -19.95 -7.03
N ARG A 91 9.88 -19.82 -6.62
CA ARG A 91 9.37 -20.34 -5.34
C ARG A 91 8.72 -21.73 -5.44
N ASP A 92 8.53 -22.24 -6.66
CA ASP A 92 8.05 -23.61 -6.94
C ASP A 92 9.23 -24.59 -7.13
#